data_AF-A0A832MWW4-F1
#
_entry.id   AF-A0A832MWW4-F1
#
_cell.length_a   1.000
_cell.length_b   1.000
_cell.length_c   1.000
_cell.angle_alpha   90.00
_cell.angle_beta   90.00
_cell.angle_gamma   90.00
#
_symmetry.space_group_name_H-M   'P 1'
#
loop_
_entity.id
_entity.type
_entity.pdbx_description
1 polymer ?
#
loop_
_entity_poly.entity_id
_entity_poly.type
_entity_poly.pdbx_seq_one_letter_code
_entity_poly.pdbx_strand_id
1 'polypeptide(L)' 'LSRVWGSEVFVGDRTVDVHIRKIREKLGAHADMIETIKGVGYKLSAE' A
#
# COMPACT_ATOMS: atom_id res chain seq x y z
N LEU A 1 6.17 -6.75 5.34
CA LEU A 1 4.95 -7.58 5.42
C LEU A 1 4.62 -8.07 6.83
N SER A 2 5.60 -8.56 7.60
CA SER A 2 5.41 -9.13 8.94
C SER A 2 4.74 -8.23 9.98
N ARG A 3 4.92 -6.91 9.91
CA ARG A 3 4.32 -5.95 10.86
C ARG A 3 2.81 -5.75 10.71
N VAL A 4 2.22 -6.13 9.58
CA VAL A 4 0.79 -5.89 9.29
C VAL A 4 -0.01 -7.19 9.24
N TRP A 5 0.59 -8.28 8.77
CA TRP A 5 -0.11 -9.57 8.59
C TRP A 5 0.44 -10.75 9.42
N GLY A 6 1.53 -10.56 10.20
CA GLY A 6 2.17 -11.66 10.93
C GLY A 6 3.02 -12.57 10.03
N SER A 7 3.93 -13.33 10.64
CA SER A 7 5.01 -14.08 9.97
C SER A 7 4.56 -15.30 9.14
N GLU A 8 3.27 -15.64 9.11
CA GLU A 8 2.75 -16.83 8.44
C GLU A 8 1.92 -16.55 7.18
N VAL A 9 1.89 -15.31 6.70
CA VAL A 9 1.14 -14.97 5.48
C VAL A 9 2.11 -14.69 4.33
N PHE A 10 2.19 -15.64 3.39
CA PHE A 10 2.78 -15.43 2.06
C PHE A 10 1.87 -14.52 1.23
N VAL A 11 1.92 -13.21 1.49
CA VAL A 11 1.26 -12.22 0.63
C VAL A 11 2.19 -11.96 -0.56
N GLY A 12 1.81 -12.43 -1.75
CA GLY A 12 2.50 -12.07 -2.99
C GLY A 12 2.28 -10.58 -3.32
N ASP A 13 3.26 -9.94 -3.97
CA ASP A 13 3.26 -8.50 -4.30
C ASP A 13 1.94 -7.98 -4.89
N ARG A 14 1.27 -8.80 -5.72
CA ARG A 14 0.01 -8.40 -6.38
C ARG A 14 -1.17 -8.17 -5.42
N THR A 15 -1.16 -8.76 -4.23
CA THR A 15 -2.23 -8.55 -3.24
C THR A 15 -2.11 -7.17 -2.58
N VAL A 16 -0.88 -6.69 -2.39
CA VAL A 16 -0.61 -5.36 -1.82
C VAL A 16 -1.12 -4.27 -2.75
N ASP A 17 -0.89 -4.41 -4.07
CA ASP A 17 -1.35 -3.45 -5.08
C ASP A 17 -2.87 -3.27 -5.07
N VAL A 18 -3.63 -4.37 -4.92
CA VAL A 18 -5.10 -4.32 -4.84
C VAL A 18 -5.55 -3.57 -3.59
N HIS A 19 -4.89 -3.82 -2.45
CA HIS A 19 -5.21 -3.10 -1.23
C HIS A 19 -4.87 -1.62 -1.32
N ILE A 20 -3.70 -1.26 -1.87
CA ILE A 20 -3.32 0.14 -2.07
C ILE A 20 -4.30 0.84 -3.02
N ARG A 21 -4.74 0.19 -4.09
CA ARG A 21 -5.74 0.75 -5.01
C ARG A 21 -7.05 1.06 -4.28
N LYS A 22 -7.56 0.10 -3.51
CA LYS A 22 -8.80 0.29 -2.72
C LYS A 22 -8.65 1.36 -1.64
N ILE A 23 -7.47 1.51 -1.04
CA ILE A 23 -7.22 2.57 -0.06
C ILE A 23 -7.23 3.94 -0.75
N ARG A 24 -6.56 4.10 -1.89
CA ARG A 24 -6.59 5.33 -2.69
C ARG A 24 -8.02 5.72 -3.10
N GLU A 25 -8.81 4.75 -3.56
CA GLU A 25 -10.23 4.96 -3.87
C GLU A 25 -11.01 5.51 -2.66
N LYS A 26 -10.73 5.03 -1.44
CA LYS A 26 -11.37 5.51 -0.20
C LYS A 26 -10.86 6.85 0.31
N LEU A 27 -9.61 7.22 -0.01
CA LEU A 27 -9.01 8.50 0.40
C LEU A 27 -9.49 9.68 -0.46
N GLY A 28 -10.05 9.42 -1.65
CA GLY A 28 -10.59 10.47 -2.52
C GLY A 28 -9.53 11.52 -2.86
N ALA A 29 -9.79 12.78 -2.50
CA ALA A 29 -8.87 13.90 -2.73
C ALA A 29 -7.50 13.77 -2.02
N HIS A 30 -7.37 12.83 -1.08
CA HIS A 30 -6.13 12.56 -0.36
C HIS A 30 -5.39 11.32 -0.87
N ALA A 31 -5.82 10.72 -1.99
CA ALA A 31 -5.18 9.53 -2.56
C ALA A 31 -3.68 9.74 -2.86
N ASP A 32 -3.33 10.98 -3.16
CA ASP A 32 -2.00 11.46 -3.54
C ASP A 32 -0.99 11.34 -2.39
N MET A 33 -1.46 11.25 -1.14
CA MET A 33 -0.64 10.99 0.04
C MET A 33 0.04 9.62 -0.02
N ILE A 34 -0.47 8.67 -0.82
CA ILE A 34 0.15 7.37 -1.03
C ILE A 34 1.01 7.42 -2.28
N GLU A 35 2.32 7.47 -2.11
CA GLU A 35 3.30 7.45 -3.19
C GLU A 35 3.72 6.03 -3.55
N THR A 36 3.91 5.78 -4.86
CA THR A 36 4.51 4.54 -5.36
C THR A 36 5.99 4.75 -5.66
N ILE A 37 6.84 4.02 -4.94
CA ILE A 37 8.29 3.97 -5.16
C ILE A 37 8.60 2.72 -5.96
N LYS A 38 8.90 2.89 -7.25
CA LYS A 38 9.16 1.77 -8.18
C LYS A 38 10.31 0.90 -7.67
N GLY A 39 10.10 -0.42 -7.69
CA GLY A 39 11.08 -1.41 -7.22
C GLY A 39 11.24 -1.49 -5.70
N VAL A 40 10.47 -0.70 -4.92
CA VAL A 40 10.56 -0.67 -3.45
C VAL A 40 9.19 -0.93 -2.80
N GLY A 41 8.14 -0.22 -3.21
CA GLY A 41 6.81 -0.36 -2.65
C GLY A 41 6.06 0.96 -2.53
N TYR A 42 5.39 1.18 -1.40
CA TYR A 42 4.49 2.31 -1.18
C TYR A 42 4.89 3.08 0.08
N LYS A 43 4.75 4.40 0.04
CA LYS A 43 5.03 5.31 1.15
C LYS A 43 3.82 6.22 1.39
N LEU A 44 3.50 6.46 2.65
CA LEU A 44 2.56 7.52 3.02
C LEU A 44 3.37 8.80 3.30
N SER A 45 3.08 9.85 2.55
CA SER A 45 3.61 11.19 2.75
C SER A 45 2.42 12.09 3.09
N ALA A 46 2.42 12.65 4.30
CA ALA A 46 1.69 13.89 4.53
C ALA A 46 2.62 15.00 4.03
N GLU A 47 2.13 15.89 3.17
CA GLU A 47 2.74 17.22 3.11
C GLU A 47 2.78 17.84 4.52
#